data_AF-A0A5C1A396-F1
#
_entry.id   AF-A0A5C1A396-F1
#
_cell.length_a   1.000
_cell.length_b   1.000
_cell.length_c   1.000
_cell.angle_alpha   90.00
_cell.angle_beta   90.00
_cell.angle_gamma   90.00
#
_symmetry.space_group_name_H-M   'P 1'
#
loop_
_entity.id
_entity.type
_entity.pdbx_description
1 polymer ?
#
loop_
_entity_poly.entity_id
_entity_poly.type
_entity_poly.pdbx_seq_one_letter_code
_entity_poly.pdbx_strand_id
1 'polypeptide(L)'
;MDTVTYPRTDAGETCELDRSLEAVVVHHRIAGDHRSLPTHLNASSRETVHDTGSDVVIAKTTPVPPRTPSRGNYFAWCSRMARRTVAVALLLLAVWFWALPFFFPVSSRAVVNAQVVQIRAPINGEVAALAVGVGDRIALGDQVLRVAGRDVDGGPLAVARARHSDLVARHGRLASELETTVTAHAVCEADLGRYKNALVEILGQTCREGRVKVEMAELEHQVAERRAGRMSSLASNQAVGVFEHDDTRDAAKVSKSRIEQEKVLLERVEKELHAVQKGVFVNRETPFYQVQEHELSAKITRIKGDLAETTELIAAAERGIRTEEDRMNRLASTAVPAPVSGVVWKRPGTLHQVVERNETVLNVADEKTVFVEALLHQRHLSSVGPGCRATICLTGGETLTGRVHAVRTPDPTEAERAYAVALTDGDVRQVKVIIELEGASPDVALVGRHARVLITGAEPSKVEQGVEWLFSRLRF
;
A
#
# COMPACT_ATOMS: atom_id res chain seq x y z
N MET A 1 -10.07 24.10 60.73
CA MET A 1 -10.15 22.65 60.45
C MET A 1 -10.38 22.56 58.94
N ASP A 2 -9.40 22.40 58.07
CA ASP A 2 -8.02 21.94 58.23
C ASP A 2 -7.04 22.71 57.32
N THR A 3 -5.79 22.68 57.74
CA THR A 3 -4.64 23.49 57.35
C THR A 3 -3.70 22.74 56.41
N VAL A 4 -3.14 23.49 55.42
CA VAL A 4 -1.69 23.50 55.02
C VAL A 4 -1.22 22.21 54.28
N THR A 5 -0.51 22.20 53.14
CA THR A 5 0.84 22.73 52.85
C THR A 5 1.22 22.40 51.40
N TYR A 6 1.95 23.27 50.71
CA TYR A 6 2.77 22.93 49.53
C TYR A 6 4.04 22.15 49.95
N PRO A 7 4.70 21.45 49.00
CA PRO A 7 6.12 21.77 48.85
C PRO A 7 6.59 21.89 47.40
N ARG A 8 7.70 22.63 47.28
CA ARG A 8 8.59 22.83 46.14
C ARG A 8 9.98 22.33 46.58
N THR A 9 10.90 22.12 45.62
CA THR A 9 12.35 21.75 45.69
C THR A 9 12.63 20.26 45.81
N ASP A 10 13.67 19.65 45.22
CA ASP A 10 14.72 20.01 44.26
C ASP A 10 15.43 18.68 43.87
N ALA A 11 16.20 18.71 42.78
CA ALA A 11 17.44 17.96 42.52
C ALA A 11 17.58 16.45 42.90
N GLY A 12 17.87 15.64 41.89
CA GLY A 12 18.74 14.46 41.99
C GLY A 12 19.49 14.35 40.65
N GLU A 13 20.79 14.66 40.57
CA GLU A 13 21.95 13.82 40.94
C GLU A 13 21.91 12.43 40.28
N THR A 14 22.78 12.25 39.28
CA THR A 14 23.44 10.98 39.00
C THR A 14 24.93 11.27 38.80
N CYS A 15 25.71 10.89 39.81
CA CYS A 15 27.16 10.76 39.79
C CYS A 15 27.50 9.27 39.65
N GLU A 16 28.73 8.99 39.20
CA GLU A 16 29.49 7.74 39.36
C GLU A 16 29.01 6.48 38.60
N LEU A 17 29.86 5.57 38.13
CA LEU A 17 31.30 5.43 37.88
C LEU A 17 31.39 3.97 37.41
N ASP A 18 31.98 3.66 36.26
CA ASP A 18 32.83 2.47 36.24
C ASP A 18 33.87 2.48 35.11
N ARG A 19 35.09 2.15 35.54
CA ARG A 19 36.31 1.94 34.76
C ARG A 19 36.55 0.44 34.73
N SER A 20 36.90 -0.11 33.59
CA SER A 20 37.86 -1.22 33.43
C SER A 20 37.84 -1.63 31.95
N LEU A 21 38.91 -1.51 31.16
CA LEU A 21 40.28 -2.05 31.20
C LEU A 21 40.41 -3.06 30.05
N GLU A 22 41.46 -2.82 29.25
CA GLU A 22 42.30 -3.81 28.54
C GLU A 22 41.66 -4.71 27.47
N ALA A 23 42.20 -4.64 26.25
CA ALA A 23 43.10 -5.69 25.75
C ALA A 23 43.43 -5.54 24.24
N VAL A 24 44.74 -5.58 23.98
CA VAL A 24 45.39 -6.30 22.88
C VAL A 24 45.21 -5.75 21.45
N VAL A 25 46.16 -4.90 21.07
CA VAL A 25 46.55 -4.66 19.67
C VAL A 25 47.60 -5.71 19.28
N VAL A 26 47.21 -6.69 18.47
CA VAL A 26 48.13 -7.49 17.65
C VAL A 26 47.46 -7.72 16.31
N HIS A 27 47.92 -7.03 15.26
CA HIS A 27 47.68 -7.47 13.89
C HIS A 27 49.01 -7.61 13.15
N HIS A 28 49.34 -8.88 12.92
CA HIS A 28 50.36 -9.36 12.02
C HIS A 28 50.13 -8.80 10.60
N ARG A 29 51.16 -8.12 10.08
CA ARG A 29 51.28 -7.75 8.67
C ARG A 29 51.90 -8.94 7.93
N ILE A 30 51.11 -9.66 7.14
CA ILE A 30 51.63 -10.65 6.17
C ILE A 30 51.46 -10.06 4.78
N ALA A 31 52.61 -9.78 4.16
CA ALA A 31 52.76 -9.41 2.78
C ALA A 31 52.58 -10.65 1.90
N GLY A 32 51.74 -10.55 0.88
CA GLY A 32 51.85 -11.36 -0.32
C GLY A 32 52.37 -10.47 -1.44
N ASP A 33 53.42 -10.90 -2.13
CA ASP A 33 53.48 -10.71 -3.58
C ASP A 33 54.33 -11.80 -4.23
N HIS A 34 53.80 -12.32 -5.34
CA HIS A 34 54.32 -13.41 -6.15
C HIS A 34 55.02 -12.83 -7.39
N ARG A 35 56.21 -13.37 -7.73
CA ARG A 35 56.87 -13.50 -9.06
C ARG A 35 58.32 -13.92 -8.74
N SER A 36 59.00 -14.85 -9.41
CA SER A 36 58.99 -15.29 -10.80
C SER A 36 59.89 -16.54 -10.95
N LEU A 37 59.52 -17.41 -11.91
CA LEU A 37 60.36 -18.27 -12.78
C LEU A 37 61.42 -19.22 -12.17
N PRO A 38 61.40 -20.53 -12.50
CA PRO A 38 62.54 -21.41 -12.26
C PRO A 38 63.42 -21.57 -13.51
N THR A 39 64.72 -21.45 -13.30
CA THR A 39 65.79 -21.74 -14.27
C THR A 39 66.49 -23.04 -13.87
N HIS A 40 66.72 -23.88 -14.88
CA HIS A 40 67.56 -25.07 -14.99
C HIS A 40 68.49 -25.46 -13.82
N LEU A 41 68.47 -26.75 -13.47
CA LEU A 41 69.66 -27.46 -12.98
C LEU A 41 69.59 -28.94 -13.36
N ASN A 42 70.40 -29.30 -14.34
CA ASN A 42 70.83 -30.66 -14.64
C ASN A 42 71.82 -31.10 -13.56
N ALA A 43 71.61 -32.28 -12.97
CA ALA A 43 72.64 -32.98 -12.23
C ALA A 43 72.56 -34.47 -12.58
N SER A 44 73.55 -34.89 -13.37
CA SER A 44 73.91 -36.27 -13.69
C SER A 44 74.44 -36.97 -12.44
N SER A 45 74.02 -38.21 -12.20
CA SER A 45 74.60 -39.09 -11.17
C SER A 45 74.75 -40.50 -11.73
N ARG A 46 75.92 -41.06 -11.42
CA ARG A 46 76.54 -42.33 -11.82
C ARG A 46 75.76 -43.59 -11.41
N GLU A 47 76.03 -44.71 -12.11
CA GLU A 47 76.62 -45.97 -11.59
C GLU A 47 76.48 -47.07 -12.67
N THR A 48 77.54 -47.47 -13.38
CA THR A 48 78.43 -48.63 -13.14
C THR A 48 77.75 -49.98 -12.89
N VAL A 49 77.87 -50.92 -13.84
CA VAL A 49 78.09 -52.36 -13.56
C VAL A 49 78.93 -52.97 -14.70
N HIS A 50 79.95 -53.73 -14.31
CA HIS A 50 80.91 -54.46 -15.12
C HIS A 50 80.57 -55.96 -15.09
N ASP A 51 81.08 -56.70 -16.09
CA ASP A 51 81.47 -58.13 -15.98
C ASP A 51 80.33 -59.18 -15.98
N THR A 52 80.44 -60.41 -16.47
CA THR A 52 81.51 -61.25 -17.07
C THR A 52 80.82 -62.48 -17.70
N GLY A 53 81.57 -63.29 -18.45
CA GLY A 53 81.44 -64.74 -18.26
C GLY A 53 80.68 -65.54 -19.32
N SER A 54 81.46 -66.04 -20.26
CA SER A 54 81.29 -67.28 -21.02
C SER A 54 80.73 -68.46 -20.21
N ASP A 55 80.02 -69.38 -20.86
CA ASP A 55 80.42 -70.78 -20.87
C ASP A 55 79.82 -71.58 -22.04
N VAL A 56 80.74 -72.23 -22.75
CA VAL A 56 80.57 -73.29 -23.74
C VAL A 56 80.60 -74.61 -22.99
N VAL A 57 79.81 -75.62 -23.38
CA VAL A 57 80.21 -77.05 -23.32
C VAL A 57 79.17 -78.01 -23.95
N ILE A 58 79.60 -78.64 -25.05
CA ILE A 58 79.52 -80.08 -25.44
C ILE A 58 78.14 -80.75 -25.64
N ALA A 59 77.85 -81.24 -26.86
CA ALA A 59 77.86 -82.69 -27.20
C ALA A 59 77.29 -83.06 -28.60
N LYS A 60 78.14 -83.75 -29.38
CA LYS A 60 77.88 -84.95 -30.22
C LYS A 60 76.85 -84.92 -31.39
N THR A 61 77.41 -84.81 -32.61
CA THR A 61 77.27 -85.69 -33.80
C THR A 61 75.95 -86.45 -34.10
N THR A 62 75.28 -85.99 -35.19
CA THR A 62 74.68 -86.70 -36.37
C THR A 62 73.70 -87.89 -36.16
N PRO A 63 72.67 -88.13 -37.04
CA PRO A 63 72.70 -87.94 -38.49
C PRO A 63 71.39 -87.45 -39.17
N VAL A 64 71.52 -87.22 -40.49
CA VAL A 64 70.52 -86.81 -41.48
C VAL A 64 69.42 -87.88 -41.71
N PRO A 65 68.16 -87.46 -41.87
CA PRO A 65 67.18 -88.19 -42.69
C PRO A 65 66.60 -87.33 -43.85
N PRO A 66 65.92 -87.94 -44.83
CA PRO A 66 66.01 -87.58 -46.25
C PRO A 66 65.03 -86.48 -46.71
N ARG A 67 65.41 -85.83 -47.83
CA ARG A 67 64.59 -84.91 -48.64
C ARG A 67 63.36 -85.62 -49.21
N THR A 68 62.17 -85.04 -48.99
CA THR A 68 60.94 -85.26 -49.78
C THR A 68 60.07 -83.98 -49.79
N PRO A 69 59.15 -83.81 -50.75
CA PRO A 69 59.10 -82.60 -51.59
C PRO A 69 58.11 -81.52 -51.16
N SER A 70 58.33 -80.33 -51.73
CA SER A 70 57.49 -79.13 -51.69
C SER A 70 55.99 -79.40 -51.89
N ARG A 71 55.17 -78.98 -50.92
CA ARG A 71 53.73 -78.82 -51.06
C ARG A 71 53.29 -77.40 -50.72
N GLY A 72 52.91 -76.67 -51.77
CA GLY A 72 51.89 -75.62 -51.83
C GLY A 72 51.75 -74.62 -50.67
N ASN A 73 52.46 -73.51 -50.76
CA ASN A 73 52.23 -72.30 -49.95
C ASN A 73 50.99 -71.51 -50.43
N TYR A 74 49.78 -72.06 -50.29
CA TYR A 74 48.53 -71.30 -50.47
C TYR A 74 47.82 -70.96 -49.15
N PHE A 75 48.22 -71.56 -48.01
CA PHE A 75 47.53 -71.38 -46.72
C PHE A 75 48.17 -70.31 -45.79
N ALA A 76 49.46 -69.97 -45.99
CA ALA A 76 50.16 -68.97 -45.17
C ALA A 76 49.86 -67.50 -45.55
N TRP A 77 49.11 -67.29 -46.63
CA TRP A 77 48.67 -65.97 -47.10
C TRP A 77 47.29 -65.61 -46.52
N CYS A 78 46.37 -66.57 -46.42
CA CYS A 78 45.05 -66.37 -45.81
C CYS A 78 45.13 -66.08 -44.29
N SER A 79 46.03 -66.70 -43.53
CA SER A 79 46.17 -66.42 -42.09
C SER A 79 46.80 -65.06 -41.79
N ARG A 80 47.66 -64.56 -42.69
CA ARG A 80 48.24 -63.20 -42.61
C ARG A 80 47.24 -62.13 -43.04
N MET A 81 46.38 -62.41 -44.02
CA MET A 81 45.28 -61.51 -44.37
C MET A 81 44.19 -61.50 -43.28
N ALA A 82 43.80 -62.66 -42.74
CA ALA A 82 42.82 -62.75 -41.65
C ALA A 82 43.28 -62.02 -40.37
N ARG A 83 44.56 -62.10 -40.01
CA ARG A 83 45.09 -61.37 -38.85
C ARG A 83 45.16 -59.86 -39.08
N ARG A 84 45.43 -59.44 -40.32
CA ARG A 84 45.37 -58.02 -40.72
C ARG A 84 43.92 -57.52 -40.75
N THR A 85 42.95 -58.30 -41.21
CA THR A 85 41.54 -57.89 -41.19
C THR A 85 41.01 -57.78 -39.77
N VAL A 86 41.38 -58.69 -38.86
CA VAL A 86 41.00 -58.59 -37.44
C VAL A 86 41.68 -57.41 -36.76
N ALA A 87 42.97 -57.18 -37.00
CA ALA A 87 43.67 -56.01 -36.46
C ALA A 87 43.10 -54.70 -36.99
N VAL A 88 42.81 -54.61 -38.29
CA VAL A 88 42.14 -53.44 -38.90
C VAL A 88 40.72 -53.28 -38.37
N ALA A 89 39.97 -54.36 -38.18
CA ALA A 89 38.62 -54.29 -37.59
C ALA A 89 38.66 -53.79 -36.15
N LEU A 90 39.61 -54.26 -35.33
CA LEU A 90 39.80 -53.77 -33.96
C LEU A 90 40.27 -52.30 -33.93
N LEU A 91 41.13 -51.90 -34.87
CA LEU A 91 41.61 -50.53 -34.98
C LEU A 91 40.47 -49.60 -35.45
N LEU A 92 39.68 -50.01 -36.43
CA LEU A 92 38.46 -49.30 -36.84
C LEU A 92 37.43 -49.21 -35.72
N LEU A 93 37.25 -50.28 -34.92
CA LEU A 93 36.34 -50.30 -33.78
C LEU A 93 36.85 -49.39 -32.64
N ALA A 94 38.17 -49.38 -32.38
CA ALA A 94 38.79 -48.47 -31.42
C ALA A 94 38.69 -47.00 -31.87
N VAL A 95 38.93 -46.71 -33.15
CA VAL A 95 38.77 -45.37 -33.73
C VAL A 95 37.29 -44.95 -33.71
N TRP A 96 36.37 -45.87 -34.02
CA TRP A 96 34.94 -45.64 -33.94
C TRP A 96 34.52 -45.31 -32.51
N PHE A 97 34.93 -46.13 -31.53
CA PHE A 97 34.62 -45.93 -30.11
C PHE A 97 35.24 -44.63 -29.54
N TRP A 98 36.43 -44.27 -30.01
CA TRP A 98 37.08 -43.01 -29.66
C TRP A 98 36.39 -41.79 -30.29
N ALA A 99 35.86 -41.94 -31.51
CA ALA A 99 35.15 -40.89 -32.22
C ALA A 99 33.69 -40.71 -31.78
N LEU A 100 33.06 -41.73 -31.18
CA LEU A 100 31.69 -41.68 -30.64
C LEU A 100 31.39 -40.42 -29.80
N PRO A 101 32.16 -40.08 -28.75
CA PRO A 101 31.91 -38.89 -27.93
C PRO A 101 32.07 -37.55 -28.68
N PHE A 102 32.69 -37.53 -29.88
CA PHE A 102 32.73 -36.34 -30.73
C PHE A 102 31.42 -36.11 -31.49
N PHE A 103 30.67 -37.17 -31.81
CA PHE A 103 29.45 -37.08 -32.62
C PHE A 103 28.17 -36.89 -31.80
N PHE A 104 28.12 -37.38 -30.55
CA PHE A 104 26.93 -37.25 -29.72
C PHE A 104 26.96 -35.98 -28.86
N PRO A 105 25.88 -35.18 -28.83
CA PRO A 105 25.80 -33.99 -28.00
C PRO A 105 25.55 -34.37 -26.54
N VAL A 106 26.65 -34.69 -25.84
CA VAL A 106 26.66 -34.96 -24.41
C VAL A 106 27.12 -33.71 -23.67
N SER A 107 26.28 -33.18 -22.78
CA SER A 107 26.68 -32.18 -21.80
C SER A 107 27.03 -32.87 -20.48
N SER A 108 28.24 -32.60 -19.98
CA SER A 108 28.66 -32.96 -18.63
C SER A 108 28.31 -31.89 -17.59
N ARG A 109 27.73 -30.76 -18.02
CA ARG A 109 27.43 -29.60 -17.18
C ARG A 109 25.97 -29.22 -17.34
N ALA A 110 25.11 -29.89 -16.59
CA ALA A 110 23.72 -29.50 -16.41
C ALA A 110 23.36 -29.38 -14.94
N VAL A 111 22.35 -28.57 -14.64
CA VAL A 111 21.80 -28.36 -13.31
C VAL A 111 20.28 -28.31 -13.40
N VAL A 112 19.59 -28.94 -12.44
CA VAL A 112 18.16 -28.75 -12.27
C VAL A 112 17.93 -27.37 -11.68
N ASN A 113 17.20 -26.54 -12.39
CA ASN A 113 16.96 -25.14 -12.06
C ASN A 113 15.46 -24.88 -11.91
N ALA A 114 15.11 -23.77 -11.28
CA ALA A 114 13.73 -23.30 -11.16
C ALA A 114 13.70 -21.78 -11.21
N GLN A 115 12.54 -21.19 -11.56
CA GLN A 115 12.37 -19.76 -11.41
C GLN A 115 12.22 -19.41 -9.93
N VAL A 116 12.88 -18.32 -9.53
CA VAL A 116 12.88 -17.80 -8.17
C VAL A 116 11.96 -16.59 -8.11
N VAL A 117 10.95 -16.69 -7.27
CA VAL A 117 10.06 -15.60 -6.93
C VAL A 117 10.57 -14.92 -5.67
N GLN A 118 10.76 -13.61 -5.76
CA GLN A 118 11.22 -12.79 -4.65
C GLN A 118 10.02 -12.32 -3.83
N ILE A 119 9.96 -12.70 -2.55
CA ILE A 119 9.00 -12.15 -1.60
C ILE A 119 9.64 -10.91 -0.98
N ARG A 120 8.96 -9.78 -1.16
CA ARG A 120 9.42 -8.46 -0.76
C ARG A 120 8.63 -7.92 0.42
N ALA A 121 9.24 -7.04 1.20
CA ALA A 121 8.57 -6.34 2.28
C ALA A 121 7.54 -5.33 1.70
N PRO A 122 6.25 -5.37 2.09
CA PRO A 122 5.24 -4.47 1.54
C PRO A 122 5.31 -3.05 2.14
N ILE A 123 5.89 -2.93 3.34
CA ILE A 123 6.02 -1.71 4.13
C ILE A 123 7.45 -1.59 4.67
N ASN A 124 7.86 -0.37 5.00
CA ASN A 124 9.09 -0.14 5.78
C ASN A 124 8.86 -0.63 7.21
N GLY A 125 9.82 -1.36 7.77
CA GLY A 125 9.68 -1.83 9.14
C GLY A 125 10.73 -2.84 9.55
N GLU A 126 10.40 -3.61 10.57
CA GLU A 126 11.23 -4.67 11.11
C GLU A 126 10.57 -6.03 10.86
N VAL A 127 11.39 -7.03 10.52
CA VAL A 127 10.93 -8.42 10.37
C VAL A 127 10.60 -8.99 11.76
N ALA A 128 9.34 -8.88 12.16
CA ALA A 128 8.85 -9.28 13.48
C ALA A 128 8.64 -10.80 13.60
N ALA A 129 8.26 -11.47 12.52
CA ALA A 129 8.18 -12.92 12.48
C ALA A 129 8.61 -13.47 11.12
N LEU A 130 9.40 -14.53 11.16
CA LEU A 130 9.89 -15.26 9.99
C LEU A 130 9.76 -16.74 10.28
N ALA A 131 8.70 -17.37 9.75
CA ALA A 131 8.29 -18.72 10.14
C ALA A 131 9.01 -19.83 9.38
N VAL A 132 9.88 -19.48 8.41
CA VAL A 132 10.40 -20.43 7.42
C VAL A 132 11.91 -20.25 7.22
N GLY A 133 12.63 -21.37 7.20
CA GLY A 133 14.06 -21.47 6.94
C GLY A 133 14.39 -21.77 5.48
N VAL A 134 15.69 -21.77 5.14
CA VAL A 134 16.15 -22.18 3.81
C VAL A 134 16.00 -23.70 3.68
N GLY A 135 15.38 -24.17 2.60
CA GLY A 135 15.09 -25.58 2.34
C GLY A 135 13.68 -26.04 2.74
N ASP A 136 12.93 -25.22 3.48
CA ASP A 136 11.56 -25.55 3.88
C ASP A 136 10.59 -25.41 2.69
N ARG A 137 9.55 -26.26 2.66
CA ARG A 137 8.45 -26.19 1.69
C ARG A 137 7.39 -25.21 2.16
N ILE A 138 6.88 -24.41 1.23
CA ILE A 138 5.76 -23.48 1.46
C ILE A 138 4.65 -23.72 0.43
N ALA A 139 3.40 -23.61 0.88
CA ALA A 139 2.24 -23.64 0.00
C ALA A 139 1.81 -22.22 -0.40
N LEU A 140 1.04 -22.13 -1.48
CA LEU A 140 0.44 -20.88 -1.91
C LEU A 140 -0.47 -20.33 -0.79
N GLY A 141 -0.23 -19.08 -0.38
CA GLY A 141 -1.03 -18.41 0.65
C GLY A 141 -0.52 -18.57 2.08
N ASP A 142 0.51 -19.39 2.33
CA ASP A 142 1.09 -19.56 3.67
C ASP A 142 1.68 -18.24 4.19
N GLN A 143 1.50 -17.95 5.49
CA GLN A 143 2.05 -16.74 6.10
C GLN A 143 3.52 -16.94 6.45
N VAL A 144 4.40 -16.47 5.57
CA VAL A 144 5.84 -16.70 5.64
C VAL A 144 6.57 -15.64 6.46
N LEU A 145 6.09 -14.39 6.33
CA LEU A 145 6.75 -13.19 6.82
C LEU A 145 5.74 -12.25 7.47
N ARG A 146 6.08 -11.67 8.61
CA ARG A 146 5.37 -10.55 9.22
C ARG A 146 6.32 -9.39 9.40
N VAL A 147 5.98 -8.25 8.81
CA VAL A 147 6.71 -7.00 8.96
C VAL A 147 5.92 -6.10 9.91
N ALA A 148 6.57 -5.58 10.96
CA ALA A 148 6.01 -4.59 11.87
C ALA A 148 6.58 -3.21 11.53
N GLY A 149 5.72 -2.19 11.42
CA GLY A 149 6.17 -0.82 11.20
C GLY A 149 6.91 -0.30 12.42
N ARG A 150 8.16 0.13 12.24
CA ARG A 150 9.01 0.62 13.34
C ARG A 150 8.68 2.07 13.73
N ASP A 151 8.44 2.91 12.74
CA ASP A 151 8.20 4.35 12.91
C ASP A 151 6.98 4.78 12.10
N VAL A 152 5.77 4.43 12.59
CA VAL A 152 4.53 4.93 11.99
C VAL A 152 4.25 6.33 12.54
N ASP A 153 4.43 7.35 11.70
CA ASP A 153 4.12 8.74 12.07
C ASP A 153 2.67 8.90 12.54
N GLY A 154 2.48 9.04 13.85
CA GLY A 154 1.19 9.33 14.49
C GLY A 154 0.82 10.81 14.53
N GLY A 155 1.72 11.69 14.07
CA GLY A 155 1.52 13.15 14.04
C GLY A 155 0.24 13.58 13.31
N PRO A 156 -0.03 13.09 12.08
CA PRO A 156 -1.26 13.43 11.36
C PRO A 156 -2.54 13.02 12.12
N LEU A 157 -2.54 11.85 12.77
CA LEU A 157 -3.67 11.39 13.58
C LEU A 157 -3.89 12.30 14.80
N ALA A 158 -2.81 12.68 15.49
CA ALA A 158 -2.87 13.59 16.62
C ALA A 158 -3.44 14.96 16.23
N VAL A 159 -2.99 15.51 15.10
CA VAL A 159 -3.52 16.78 14.55
C VAL A 159 -5.00 16.64 14.17
N ALA A 160 -5.41 15.53 13.53
CA ALA A 160 -6.81 15.29 13.18
C ALA A 160 -7.72 15.20 14.42
N ARG A 161 -7.25 14.50 15.47
CA ARG A 161 -7.95 14.40 16.76
C ARG A 161 -8.04 15.74 17.49
N ALA A 162 -6.95 16.51 17.52
CA ALA A 162 -6.95 17.86 18.11
C ALA A 162 -7.95 18.78 17.40
N ARG A 163 -7.99 18.74 16.05
CA ARG A 163 -8.97 19.50 15.26
C ARG A 163 -10.41 19.06 15.56
N HIS A 164 -10.66 17.76 15.70
CA HIS A 164 -11.99 17.25 16.08
C HIS A 164 -12.40 17.75 17.47
N SER A 165 -11.51 17.66 18.48
CA SER A 165 -11.80 18.17 19.82
C SER A 165 -12.07 19.67 19.85
N ASP A 166 -11.33 20.46 19.07
CA ASP A 166 -11.55 21.92 18.96
C ASP A 166 -12.91 22.23 18.35
N LEU A 167 -13.32 21.48 17.32
CA LEU A 167 -14.63 21.63 16.68
C LEU A 167 -15.77 21.23 17.62
N VAL A 168 -15.61 20.13 18.37
CA VAL A 168 -16.59 19.70 19.39
C VAL A 168 -16.72 20.74 20.49
N ALA A 169 -15.61 21.30 20.97
CA ALA A 169 -15.63 22.39 21.95
C ALA A 169 -16.30 23.66 21.40
N ARG A 170 -16.05 24.01 20.13
CA ARG A 170 -16.74 25.13 19.46
C ARG A 170 -18.24 24.88 19.35
N HIS A 171 -18.64 23.66 18.95
CA HIS A 171 -20.05 23.28 18.86
C HIS A 171 -20.75 23.41 20.22
N GLY A 172 -20.14 22.90 21.29
CA GLY A 172 -20.67 23.02 22.65
C GLY A 172 -20.84 24.48 23.09
N ARG A 173 -19.88 25.36 22.78
CA ARG A 173 -20.00 26.81 23.07
C ARG A 173 -21.15 27.46 22.30
N LEU A 174 -21.27 27.18 21.00
CA LEU A 174 -22.37 27.71 20.18
C LEU A 174 -23.73 27.19 20.63
N ALA A 175 -23.83 25.93 21.07
CA ALA A 175 -25.07 25.36 21.59
C ALA A 175 -25.51 26.06 22.89
N SER A 176 -24.57 26.34 23.80
CA SER A 176 -24.85 27.10 25.02
C SER A 176 -25.20 28.57 24.72
N GLU A 177 -24.52 29.20 23.75
CA GLU A 177 -24.89 30.55 23.30
C GLU A 177 -26.28 30.59 22.67
N LEU A 178 -26.67 29.55 21.92
CA LEU A 178 -28.00 29.44 21.35
C LEU A 178 -29.06 29.38 22.47
N GLU A 179 -28.86 28.53 23.47
CA GLU A 179 -29.79 28.38 24.60
C GLU A 179 -29.99 29.70 25.36
N THR A 180 -28.89 30.39 25.69
CA THR A 180 -28.96 31.72 26.34
C THR A 180 -29.62 32.77 25.45
N THR A 181 -29.40 32.75 24.14
CA THR A 181 -30.03 33.70 23.21
C THR A 181 -31.52 33.42 23.03
N VAL A 182 -31.93 32.14 22.97
CA VAL A 182 -33.34 31.73 22.87
C VAL A 182 -34.12 32.09 24.13
N THR A 183 -33.53 31.88 25.30
CA THR A 183 -34.15 32.31 26.57
C THR A 183 -34.29 33.82 26.65
N ALA A 184 -33.26 34.58 26.24
CA ALA A 184 -33.34 36.05 26.16
C ALA A 184 -34.41 36.53 25.16
N HIS A 185 -34.54 35.86 24.01
CA HIS A 185 -35.57 36.16 23.01
C HIS A 185 -36.98 35.92 23.57
N ALA A 186 -37.21 34.80 24.26
CA ALA A 186 -38.50 34.51 24.90
C ALA A 186 -38.88 35.54 25.99
N VAL A 187 -37.90 36.00 26.78
CA VAL A 187 -38.13 37.08 27.76
C VAL A 187 -38.49 38.38 27.06
N CYS A 188 -37.77 38.74 26.00
CA CYS A 188 -38.02 39.95 25.21
C CYS A 188 -39.41 39.92 24.55
N GLU A 189 -39.83 38.77 24.04
CA GLU A 189 -41.16 38.57 23.46
C GLU A 189 -42.26 38.78 24.51
N ALA A 190 -42.07 38.24 25.72
CA ALA A 190 -43.00 38.44 26.83
C ALA A 190 -43.07 39.93 27.26
N ASP A 191 -41.95 40.63 27.30
CA ASP A 191 -41.89 42.07 27.59
C ASP A 191 -42.57 42.92 26.51
N LEU A 192 -42.37 42.58 25.24
CA LEU A 192 -43.06 43.22 24.12
C LEU A 192 -44.58 43.03 24.23
N GLY A 193 -45.03 41.84 24.64
CA GLY A 193 -46.45 41.56 24.92
C GLY A 193 -47.01 42.41 26.05
N ARG A 194 -46.29 42.52 27.17
CA ARG A 194 -46.66 43.39 28.31
C ARG A 194 -46.77 44.85 27.88
N TYR A 195 -45.78 45.35 27.14
CA TYR A 195 -45.76 46.72 26.62
C TYR A 195 -46.95 47.01 25.70
N LYS A 196 -47.24 46.12 24.74
CA LYS A 196 -48.39 46.25 23.83
C LYS A 196 -49.71 46.32 24.60
N ASN A 197 -49.90 45.44 25.58
CA ASN A 197 -51.12 45.41 26.39
C ASN A 197 -51.30 46.72 27.19
N ALA A 198 -50.25 47.20 27.83
CA ALA A 198 -50.28 48.48 28.55
C ALA A 198 -50.59 49.66 27.62
N LEU A 199 -50.04 49.68 26.40
CA LEU A 199 -50.31 50.75 25.44
C LEU A 199 -51.74 50.71 24.92
N VAL A 200 -52.28 49.52 24.66
CA VAL A 200 -53.70 49.33 24.28
C VAL A 200 -54.61 49.82 25.40
N GLU A 201 -54.28 49.57 26.66
CA GLU A 201 -55.04 50.05 27.80
C GLU A 201 -55.02 51.59 27.89
N ILE A 202 -53.85 52.21 27.79
CA ILE A 202 -53.69 53.68 27.82
C ILE A 202 -54.48 54.33 26.69
N LEU A 203 -54.29 53.86 25.44
CA LEU A 203 -55.02 54.41 24.29
C LEU A 203 -56.52 54.15 24.39
N GLY A 204 -56.94 53.00 24.94
CA GLY A 204 -58.35 52.70 25.22
C GLY A 204 -58.96 53.63 26.27
N GLN A 205 -58.19 54.07 27.27
CA GLN A 205 -58.61 55.11 28.21
C GLN A 205 -58.74 56.47 27.51
N THR A 206 -57.76 56.87 26.70
CA THR A 206 -57.81 58.12 25.95
C THR A 206 -58.98 58.17 24.95
N CYS A 207 -59.32 57.06 24.29
CA CYS A 207 -60.52 56.96 23.46
C CYS A 207 -61.80 57.17 24.27
N ARG A 208 -61.89 56.59 25.49
CA ARG A 208 -63.05 56.80 26.37
C ARG A 208 -63.17 58.27 26.79
N GLU A 209 -62.07 58.91 27.15
CA GLU A 209 -62.05 60.34 27.47
C GLU A 209 -62.47 61.20 26.26
N GLY A 210 -61.97 60.87 25.06
CA GLY A 210 -62.33 61.54 23.82
C GLY A 210 -63.83 61.42 23.49
N ARG A 211 -64.42 60.23 23.68
CA ARG A 211 -65.87 60.05 23.52
C ARG A 211 -66.68 60.91 24.47
N VAL A 212 -66.28 60.99 25.73
CA VAL A 212 -66.94 61.87 26.71
C VAL A 212 -66.83 63.34 26.31
N LYS A 213 -65.69 63.79 25.78
CA LYS A 213 -65.54 65.18 25.27
C LYS A 213 -66.43 65.47 24.07
N VAL A 214 -66.55 64.53 23.14
CA VAL A 214 -67.50 64.63 22.01
C VAL A 214 -68.93 64.74 22.51
N GLU A 215 -69.33 63.88 23.45
CA GLU A 215 -70.67 63.89 24.05
C GLU A 215 -70.96 65.23 24.75
N MET A 216 -70.01 65.76 25.52
CA MET A 216 -70.13 67.08 26.16
C MET A 216 -70.27 68.21 25.12
N ALA A 217 -69.49 68.20 24.05
CA ALA A 217 -69.60 69.18 22.97
C ALA A 217 -70.94 69.08 22.22
N GLU A 218 -71.46 67.86 22.04
CA GLU A 218 -72.79 67.62 21.47
C GLU A 218 -73.90 68.18 22.36
N LEU A 219 -73.81 67.98 23.68
CA LEU A 219 -74.76 68.57 24.64
C LEU A 219 -74.71 70.11 24.64
N GLU A 220 -73.52 70.71 24.60
CA GLU A 220 -73.34 72.17 24.49
C GLU A 220 -73.97 72.70 23.20
N HIS A 221 -73.76 72.03 22.06
CA HIS A 221 -74.37 72.39 20.79
C HIS A 221 -75.89 72.30 20.84
N GLN A 222 -76.48 71.24 21.42
CA GLN A 222 -77.92 71.11 21.58
C GLN A 222 -78.52 72.26 22.41
N VAL A 223 -77.80 72.75 23.43
CA VAL A 223 -78.23 73.93 24.20
C VAL A 223 -78.15 75.20 23.35
N ALA A 224 -77.06 75.41 22.61
CA ALA A 224 -76.88 76.56 21.72
C ALA A 224 -77.91 76.58 20.58
N GLU A 225 -78.17 75.44 19.95
CA GLU A 225 -79.15 75.27 18.88
C GLU A 225 -80.57 75.54 19.36
N ARG A 226 -80.97 75.00 20.52
CA ARG A 226 -82.27 75.31 21.14
C ARG A 226 -82.41 76.79 21.49
N ARG A 227 -81.31 77.47 21.86
CA ARG A 227 -81.32 78.93 22.11
C ARG A 227 -81.47 79.71 20.80
N ALA A 228 -80.72 79.36 19.76
CA ALA A 228 -80.82 79.96 18.43
C ALA A 228 -82.21 79.75 17.81
N GLY A 229 -82.80 78.55 17.93
CA GLY A 229 -84.15 78.24 17.44
C GLY A 229 -85.24 79.06 18.14
N ARG A 230 -85.16 79.17 19.48
CA ARG A 230 -86.05 80.08 20.24
C ARG A 230 -85.87 81.53 19.78
N MET A 231 -84.63 81.98 19.60
CA MET A 231 -84.36 83.36 19.16
C MET A 231 -84.85 83.63 17.75
N SER A 232 -84.74 82.67 16.84
CA SER A 232 -85.27 82.75 15.47
C SER A 232 -86.80 82.90 15.46
N SER A 233 -87.50 82.13 16.31
CA SER A 233 -88.96 82.28 16.46
C SER A 233 -89.36 83.66 17.00
N LEU A 234 -88.59 84.24 17.94
CA LEU A 234 -88.85 85.57 18.48
C LEU A 234 -88.51 86.70 17.48
N ALA A 235 -87.45 86.54 16.70
CA ALA A 235 -87.07 87.47 15.64
C ALA A 235 -88.12 87.52 14.53
N SER A 236 -88.73 86.38 14.18
CA SER A 236 -89.85 86.34 13.20
C SER A 236 -91.07 87.14 13.65
N ASN A 237 -91.24 87.33 14.97
CA ASN A 237 -92.28 88.15 15.58
C ASN A 237 -91.85 89.60 15.85
N GLN A 238 -90.73 90.06 15.28
CA GLN A 238 -90.14 91.41 15.48
C GLN A 238 -89.82 91.77 16.96
N ALA A 239 -89.69 90.78 17.85
CA ALA A 239 -89.52 91.00 19.29
C ALA A 239 -88.06 91.11 19.76
N VAL A 240 -87.08 90.93 18.87
CA VAL A 240 -85.64 90.87 19.19
C VAL A 240 -84.82 91.59 18.11
N GLY A 241 -83.69 92.20 18.48
CA GLY A 241 -82.76 92.85 17.54
C GLY A 241 -82.00 91.86 16.65
N VAL A 242 -81.77 92.24 15.38
CA VAL A 242 -81.05 91.42 14.38
C VAL A 242 -79.68 90.95 14.88
N PHE A 243 -78.97 91.80 15.62
CA PHE A 243 -77.67 91.49 16.21
C PHE A 243 -77.72 90.30 17.18
N GLU A 244 -78.71 90.23 18.08
CA GLU A 244 -78.83 89.14 19.06
C GLU A 244 -79.20 87.81 18.39
N HIS A 245 -80.00 87.87 17.31
CA HIS A 245 -80.29 86.70 16.49
C HIS A 245 -79.02 86.15 15.83
N ASP A 246 -78.23 87.02 15.19
CA ASP A 246 -77.02 86.61 14.48
C ASP A 246 -75.93 86.11 15.44
N ASP A 247 -75.78 86.72 16.63
CA ASP A 247 -74.86 86.24 17.68
C ASP A 247 -75.20 84.82 18.16
N THR A 248 -76.48 84.54 18.47
CA THR A 248 -76.89 83.18 18.88
C THR A 248 -76.74 82.15 17.77
N ARG A 249 -76.93 82.55 16.51
CA ARG A 249 -76.72 81.71 15.33
C ARG A 249 -75.24 81.39 15.13
N ASP A 250 -74.36 82.37 15.28
CA ASP A 250 -72.92 82.17 15.15
C ASP A 250 -72.36 81.35 16.32
N ALA A 251 -72.88 81.53 17.54
CA ALA A 251 -72.57 80.65 18.67
C ALA A 251 -72.95 79.18 18.41
N ALA A 252 -74.09 78.93 17.74
CA ALA A 252 -74.47 77.58 17.33
C ALA A 252 -73.54 76.99 16.25
N LYS A 253 -73.03 77.82 15.32
CA LYS A 253 -72.01 77.36 14.34
C LYS A 253 -70.68 77.05 15.01
N VAL A 254 -70.22 77.87 15.95
CA VAL A 254 -68.96 77.65 16.70
C VAL A 254 -69.03 76.35 17.50
N SER A 255 -70.13 76.09 18.20
CA SER A 255 -70.33 74.82 18.93
C SER A 255 -70.36 73.61 17.99
N LYS A 256 -70.94 73.74 16.79
CA LYS A 256 -70.88 72.67 15.77
C LYS A 256 -69.45 72.38 15.31
N SER A 257 -68.67 73.42 15.00
CA SER A 257 -67.26 73.26 14.63
C SER A 257 -66.44 72.62 15.74
N ARG A 258 -66.79 72.88 17.01
CA ARG A 258 -66.16 72.24 18.18
C ARG A 258 -66.43 70.73 18.23
N ILE A 259 -67.65 70.27 17.91
CA ILE A 259 -67.95 68.83 17.79
C ILE A 259 -67.07 68.19 16.72
N GLU A 260 -66.99 68.78 15.53
CA GLU A 260 -66.19 68.23 14.44
C GLU A 260 -64.70 68.15 14.82
N GLN A 261 -64.18 69.17 15.51
CA GLN A 261 -62.82 69.16 16.02
C GLN A 261 -62.58 67.99 16.99
N GLU A 262 -63.45 67.80 17.98
CA GLU A 262 -63.31 66.70 18.95
C GLU A 262 -63.50 65.32 18.30
N LYS A 263 -64.39 65.21 17.30
CA LYS A 263 -64.58 63.96 16.52
C LYS A 263 -63.32 63.57 15.75
N VAL A 264 -62.67 64.53 15.07
CA VAL A 264 -61.41 64.28 14.35
C VAL A 264 -60.30 63.85 15.31
N LEU A 265 -60.23 64.45 16.50
CA LEU A 265 -59.27 64.05 17.54
C LEU A 265 -59.55 62.62 18.04
N LEU A 266 -60.82 62.27 18.29
CA LEU A 266 -61.21 60.92 18.67
C LEU A 266 -60.85 59.90 17.59
N GLU A 267 -61.20 60.16 16.33
CA GLU A 267 -60.93 59.26 15.21
C GLU A 267 -59.42 59.02 15.03
N ARG A 268 -58.59 60.04 15.27
CA ARG A 268 -57.13 59.89 15.27
C ARG A 268 -56.68 58.88 16.33
N VAL A 269 -57.13 59.02 17.57
CA VAL A 269 -56.72 58.12 18.67
C VAL A 269 -57.27 56.71 18.44
N GLU A 270 -58.49 56.57 17.90
CA GLU A 270 -59.07 55.26 17.55
C GLU A 270 -58.27 54.55 16.46
N LYS A 271 -57.82 55.29 15.43
CA LYS A 271 -56.92 54.76 14.40
C LYS A 271 -55.57 54.35 14.99
N GLU A 272 -55.01 55.13 15.90
CA GLU A 272 -53.76 54.80 16.60
C GLU A 272 -53.92 53.53 17.47
N LEU A 273 -55.03 53.40 18.20
CA LEU A 273 -55.36 52.20 19.00
C LEU A 273 -55.45 50.94 18.12
N HIS A 274 -56.19 51.04 17.02
CA HIS A 274 -56.36 49.93 16.08
C HIS A 274 -55.04 49.56 15.38
N ALA A 275 -54.17 50.54 15.11
CA ALA A 275 -52.83 50.28 14.58
C ALA A 275 -51.97 49.49 15.59
N VAL A 276 -51.95 49.91 16.87
CA VAL A 276 -51.21 49.21 17.94
C VAL A 276 -51.72 47.79 18.15
N GLN A 277 -53.03 47.57 18.09
CA GLN A 277 -53.62 46.22 18.15
C GLN A 277 -53.15 45.32 17.00
N LYS A 278 -52.89 45.89 15.83
CA LYS A 278 -52.28 45.19 14.68
C LYS A 278 -50.76 45.10 14.74
N GLY A 279 -50.13 45.60 15.82
CA GLY A 279 -48.68 45.63 15.98
C GLY A 279 -47.96 46.69 15.13
N VAL A 280 -48.70 47.68 14.63
CA VAL A 280 -48.17 48.79 13.83
C VAL A 280 -48.20 50.06 14.69
N PHE A 281 -47.03 50.67 14.89
CA PHE A 281 -46.90 51.88 15.70
C PHE A 281 -46.89 53.10 14.79
N VAL A 282 -48.08 53.68 14.53
CA VAL A 282 -48.22 54.92 13.76
C VAL A 282 -47.96 56.11 14.68
N ASN A 283 -47.23 57.13 14.23
CA ASN A 283 -46.91 58.35 14.99
C ASN A 283 -46.01 58.15 16.22
N ARG A 284 -45.38 56.98 16.40
CA ARG A 284 -44.43 56.70 17.49
C ARG A 284 -43.20 56.00 16.92
N GLU A 285 -42.06 56.19 17.56
CA GLU A 285 -40.86 55.42 17.26
C GLU A 285 -41.13 53.92 17.50
N THR A 286 -40.54 53.07 16.66
CA THR A 286 -40.62 51.61 16.84
C THR A 286 -40.15 51.26 18.26
N PRO A 287 -40.94 50.51 19.04
CA PRO A 287 -40.57 50.18 20.40
C PRO A 287 -39.23 49.45 20.44
N PHE A 288 -38.38 49.81 21.41
CA PHE A 288 -37.08 49.17 21.64
C PHE A 288 -37.18 47.63 21.64
N TYR A 289 -38.20 47.08 22.31
CA TYR A 289 -38.44 45.63 22.39
C TYR A 289 -38.71 44.97 21.03
N GLN A 290 -39.32 45.68 20.07
CA GLN A 290 -39.57 45.12 18.74
C GLN A 290 -38.29 45.05 17.91
N VAL A 291 -37.44 46.07 17.99
CA VAL A 291 -36.12 46.05 17.35
C VAL A 291 -35.26 44.95 17.97
N GLN A 292 -35.23 44.87 19.30
CA GLN A 292 -34.45 43.88 20.03
C GLN A 292 -34.91 42.44 19.72
N GLU A 293 -36.21 42.20 19.59
CA GLU A 293 -36.77 40.90 19.17
C GLU A 293 -36.25 40.51 17.79
N HIS A 294 -36.31 41.41 16.81
CA HIS A 294 -35.81 41.15 15.47
C HIS A 294 -34.30 40.89 15.44
N GLU A 295 -33.51 41.65 16.19
CA GLU A 295 -32.06 41.43 16.33
C GLU A 295 -31.75 40.05 16.94
N LEU A 296 -32.45 39.67 18.01
CA LEU A 296 -32.28 38.37 18.66
C LEU A 296 -32.72 37.22 17.74
N SER A 297 -33.82 37.37 17.00
CA SER A 297 -34.29 36.37 16.04
C SER A 297 -33.28 36.15 14.90
N ALA A 298 -32.66 37.22 14.40
CA ALA A 298 -31.61 37.15 13.40
C ALA A 298 -30.35 36.49 13.97
N LYS A 299 -29.97 36.83 15.22
CA LYS A 299 -28.85 36.19 15.93
C LYS A 299 -29.07 34.69 16.12
N ILE A 300 -30.27 34.27 16.52
CA ILE A 300 -30.65 32.85 16.65
C ILE A 300 -30.49 32.13 15.31
N THR A 301 -30.97 32.73 14.22
CA THR A 301 -30.87 32.14 12.88
C THR A 301 -29.42 31.98 12.45
N ARG A 302 -28.58 32.99 12.72
CA ARG A 302 -27.14 32.92 12.45
C ARG A 302 -26.45 31.83 13.25
N ILE A 303 -26.66 31.75 14.57
CA ILE A 303 -26.04 30.72 15.43
C ILE A 303 -26.47 29.31 14.99
N LYS A 304 -27.74 29.12 14.60
CA LYS A 304 -28.22 27.86 14.04
C LYS A 304 -27.48 27.48 12.76
N GLY A 305 -27.21 28.45 11.89
CA GLY A 305 -26.37 28.25 10.71
C GLY A 305 -24.95 27.81 11.07
N ASP A 306 -24.31 28.51 12.00
CA ASP A 306 -22.95 28.20 12.48
C ASP A 306 -22.88 26.80 13.15
N LEU A 307 -23.95 26.39 13.85
CA LEU A 307 -24.06 25.04 14.43
C LEU A 307 -24.16 23.97 13.35
N ALA A 308 -24.99 24.18 12.33
CA ALA A 308 -25.10 23.24 11.20
C ALA A 308 -23.75 23.10 10.48
N GLU A 309 -23.07 24.23 10.19
CA GLU A 309 -21.72 24.23 9.61
C GLU A 309 -20.73 23.45 10.48
N THR A 310 -20.70 23.73 11.78
CA THR A 310 -19.76 23.06 12.70
C THR A 310 -20.04 21.56 12.79
N THR A 311 -21.30 21.15 12.71
CA THR A 311 -21.69 19.73 12.71
C THR A 311 -21.15 19.00 11.48
N GLU A 312 -21.24 19.61 10.30
CA GLU A 312 -20.65 19.06 9.08
C GLU A 312 -19.12 18.99 9.15
N LEU A 313 -18.49 20.02 9.74
CA LEU A 313 -17.04 20.02 9.97
C LEU A 313 -16.59 18.92 10.94
N ILE A 314 -17.37 18.64 12.00
CA ILE A 314 -17.11 17.53 12.92
C ILE A 314 -17.19 16.20 12.16
N ALA A 315 -18.26 15.97 11.39
CA ALA A 315 -18.42 14.76 10.60
C ALA A 315 -17.28 14.57 9.58
N ALA A 316 -16.81 15.66 8.97
CA ALA A 316 -15.64 15.65 8.09
C ALA A 316 -14.34 15.29 8.84
N ALA A 317 -14.13 15.86 10.03
CA ALA A 317 -12.98 15.54 10.88
C ALA A 317 -12.97 14.07 11.31
N GLU A 318 -14.13 13.50 11.65
CA GLU A 318 -14.26 12.07 12.00
C GLU A 318 -13.90 11.14 10.84
N ARG A 319 -14.34 11.48 9.61
CA ARG A 319 -13.92 10.75 8.41
C ARG A 319 -12.41 10.82 8.20
N GLY A 320 -11.80 11.98 8.47
CA GLY A 320 -10.36 12.17 8.45
C GLY A 320 -9.63 11.28 9.47
N ILE A 321 -10.12 11.24 10.72
CA ILE A 321 -9.58 10.39 11.78
C ILE A 321 -9.63 8.91 11.37
N ARG A 322 -10.79 8.41 10.90
CA ARG A 322 -10.91 7.00 10.47
C ARG A 322 -9.95 6.63 9.35
N THR A 323 -9.82 7.51 8.36
CA THR A 323 -8.90 7.30 7.23
C THR A 323 -7.45 7.18 7.71
N GLU A 324 -7.08 8.00 8.68
CA GLU A 324 -5.74 8.03 9.24
C GLU A 324 -5.48 6.84 10.20
N GLU A 325 -6.47 6.44 10.99
CA GLU A 325 -6.42 5.22 11.80
C GLU A 325 -6.26 3.97 10.91
N ASP A 326 -7.00 3.88 9.80
CA ASP A 326 -6.85 2.81 8.82
C ASP A 326 -5.46 2.83 8.17
N ARG A 327 -4.92 4.01 7.87
CA ARG A 327 -3.56 4.17 7.36
C ARG A 327 -2.54 3.65 8.38
N MET A 328 -2.67 4.05 9.64
CA MET A 328 -1.78 3.60 10.71
C MET A 328 -1.87 2.09 10.94
N ASN A 329 -3.08 1.52 10.95
CA ASN A 329 -3.29 0.08 11.11
C ASN A 329 -2.64 -0.74 9.98
N ARG A 330 -2.75 -0.26 8.73
CA ARG A 330 -2.08 -0.88 7.57
C ARG A 330 -0.56 -0.82 7.67
N LEU A 331 -0.01 0.22 8.29
CA LEU A 331 1.43 0.40 8.47
C LEU A 331 1.97 -0.24 9.75
N ALA A 332 1.12 -0.53 10.74
CA ALA A 332 1.53 -1.08 12.03
C ALA A 332 2.05 -2.51 11.92
N SER A 333 1.33 -3.38 11.22
CA SER A 333 1.82 -4.73 10.91
C SER A 333 1.14 -5.29 9.68
N THR A 334 1.94 -5.87 8.78
CA THR A 334 1.43 -6.57 7.60
C THR A 334 2.03 -7.97 7.54
N ALA A 335 1.15 -8.96 7.45
CA ALA A 335 1.53 -10.33 7.12
C ALA A 335 1.61 -10.50 5.60
N VAL A 336 2.68 -11.15 5.13
CA VAL A 336 2.96 -11.38 3.72
C VAL A 336 2.72 -12.86 3.42
N PRO A 337 1.67 -13.19 2.63
CA PRO A 337 1.44 -14.56 2.18
C PRO A 337 2.42 -14.95 1.07
N ALA A 338 2.70 -16.25 0.94
CA ALA A 338 3.49 -16.81 -0.15
C ALA A 338 2.74 -16.66 -1.50
N PRO A 339 3.33 -16.03 -2.53
CA PRO A 339 2.69 -15.87 -3.84
C PRO A 339 2.76 -17.14 -4.71
N VAL A 340 3.62 -18.09 -4.38
CA VAL A 340 3.82 -19.37 -5.09
C VAL A 340 4.06 -20.49 -4.09
N SER A 341 3.74 -21.72 -4.50
CA SER A 341 4.13 -22.95 -3.80
C SER A 341 5.54 -23.37 -4.23
N GLY A 342 6.40 -23.74 -3.29
CA GLY A 342 7.79 -24.03 -3.61
C GLY A 342 8.68 -24.25 -2.40
N VAL A 343 9.99 -24.14 -2.61
CA VAL A 343 11.01 -24.27 -1.56
C VAL A 343 11.74 -22.95 -1.36
N VAL A 344 11.99 -22.58 -0.10
CA VAL A 344 12.79 -21.39 0.20
C VAL A 344 14.24 -21.63 -0.20
N TRP A 345 14.68 -20.93 -1.25
CA TRP A 345 15.99 -21.10 -1.86
C TRP A 345 17.06 -20.22 -1.22
N LYS A 346 16.74 -18.95 -0.99
CA LYS A 346 17.62 -18.00 -0.31
C LYS A 346 16.82 -17.14 0.65
N ARG A 347 17.44 -16.80 1.76
CA ARG A 347 16.87 -15.95 2.80
C ARG A 347 17.83 -14.79 3.08
N PRO A 348 17.81 -13.73 2.26
CA PRO A 348 18.60 -12.53 2.52
C PRO A 348 18.15 -11.82 3.81
N GLY A 349 16.86 -11.89 4.16
CA GLY A 349 16.32 -11.25 5.36
C GLY A 349 16.51 -12.07 6.64
N THR A 350 16.87 -11.41 7.74
CA THR A 350 16.92 -12.01 9.08
C THR A 350 15.79 -11.51 9.99
N LEU A 351 15.49 -12.28 11.03
CA LEU A 351 14.55 -11.86 12.08
C LEU A 351 15.13 -10.63 12.79
N HIS A 352 14.29 -9.64 13.10
CA HIS A 352 14.66 -8.31 13.64
C HIS A 352 15.49 -7.43 12.70
N GLN A 353 15.62 -7.79 11.42
CA GLN A 353 16.23 -6.91 10.44
C GLN A 353 15.26 -5.77 10.09
N VAL A 354 15.79 -4.56 10.02
CA VAL A 354 15.10 -3.41 9.43
C VAL A 354 15.13 -3.56 7.92
N VAL A 355 13.95 -3.58 7.31
CA VAL A 355 13.74 -3.74 5.87
C VAL A 355 12.98 -2.54 5.30
N GLU A 356 13.39 -2.11 4.12
CA GLU A 356 12.69 -1.07 3.36
C GLU A 356 11.58 -1.69 2.48
N ARG A 357 10.63 -0.84 2.09
CA ARG A 357 9.56 -1.23 1.19
C ARG A 357 10.14 -1.70 -0.14
N ASN A 358 9.64 -2.84 -0.61
CA ASN A 358 10.08 -3.59 -1.78
C ASN A 358 11.47 -4.24 -1.64
N GLU A 359 12.11 -4.19 -0.47
CA GLU A 359 13.31 -4.97 -0.20
C GLU A 359 13.00 -6.47 -0.19
N THR A 360 13.87 -7.26 -0.81
CA THR A 360 13.69 -8.72 -0.90
C THR A 360 14.10 -9.39 0.39
N VAL A 361 13.17 -10.11 1.03
CA VAL A 361 13.38 -10.79 2.31
C VAL A 361 13.57 -12.30 2.11
N LEU A 362 12.82 -12.89 1.17
CA LEU A 362 12.87 -14.32 0.85
C LEU A 362 12.88 -14.54 -0.67
N ASN A 363 13.55 -15.60 -1.09
CA ASN A 363 13.58 -16.08 -2.46
C ASN A 363 13.06 -17.51 -2.47
N VAL A 364 11.99 -17.75 -3.22
CA VAL A 364 11.30 -19.04 -3.29
C VAL A 364 11.47 -19.62 -4.68
N ALA A 365 12.00 -20.84 -4.78
CA ALA A 365 12.02 -21.60 -6.02
C ALA A 365 10.62 -22.18 -6.27
N ASP A 366 9.97 -21.76 -7.35
CA ASP A 366 8.62 -22.18 -7.73
C ASP A 366 8.61 -23.62 -8.25
N GLU A 367 7.73 -24.44 -7.67
CA GLU A 367 7.55 -25.85 -8.03
C GLU A 367 7.05 -26.04 -9.47
N LYS A 368 6.30 -25.08 -10.00
CA LYS A 368 5.70 -25.21 -11.35
C LYS A 368 6.68 -24.94 -12.48
N THR A 369 7.83 -24.34 -12.18
CA THR A 369 8.78 -23.86 -13.18
C THR A 369 10.15 -24.54 -13.07
N VAL A 370 10.16 -25.80 -12.62
CA VAL A 370 11.38 -26.61 -12.56
C VAL A 370 11.75 -27.11 -13.96
N PHE A 371 12.98 -26.86 -14.39
CA PHE A 371 13.54 -27.28 -15.68
C PHE A 371 15.01 -27.66 -15.52
N VAL A 372 15.59 -28.31 -16.52
CA VAL A 372 17.03 -28.60 -16.54
C VAL A 372 17.74 -27.64 -17.47
N GLU A 373 18.78 -27.02 -16.95
CA GLU A 373 19.65 -26.13 -17.71
C GLU A 373 20.95 -26.86 -18.01
N ALA A 374 21.29 -27.01 -19.29
CA ALA A 374 22.51 -27.67 -19.74
C ALA A 374 23.37 -26.73 -20.59
N LEU A 375 24.68 -26.72 -20.35
CA LEU A 375 25.64 -26.02 -21.19
C LEU A 375 26.21 -26.99 -22.23
N LEU A 376 26.01 -26.67 -23.50
CA LEU A 376 26.53 -27.45 -24.63
C LEU A 376 27.54 -26.62 -25.42
N HIS A 377 28.57 -27.26 -25.95
CA HIS A 377 29.50 -26.58 -26.84
C HIS A 377 28.81 -26.23 -28.17
N GLN A 378 29.03 -25.03 -28.70
CA GLN A 378 28.44 -24.49 -29.93
C GLN A 378 28.55 -25.41 -31.15
N ARG A 379 29.55 -26.31 -31.20
CA ARG A 379 29.70 -27.32 -32.26
C ARG A 379 28.48 -28.25 -32.40
N HIS A 380 27.71 -28.42 -31.32
CA HIS A 380 26.50 -29.26 -31.28
C HIS A 380 25.21 -28.48 -31.57
N LEU A 381 25.30 -27.17 -31.83
CA LEU A 381 24.14 -26.31 -32.09
C LEU A 381 23.36 -26.74 -33.35
N SER A 382 24.05 -27.26 -34.36
CA SER A 382 23.41 -27.75 -35.60
C SER A 382 22.57 -29.03 -35.39
N SER A 383 22.90 -29.82 -34.36
CA SER A 383 22.25 -31.09 -34.04
C SER A 383 21.17 -30.98 -32.95
N VAL A 384 21.08 -29.84 -32.26
CA VAL A 384 20.20 -29.65 -31.09
C VAL A 384 19.21 -28.53 -31.37
N GLY A 385 17.92 -28.86 -31.38
CA GLY A 385 16.83 -27.92 -31.59
C GLY A 385 15.65 -28.16 -30.63
N PRO A 386 14.65 -27.25 -30.64
CA PRO A 386 13.42 -27.45 -29.89
C PRO A 386 12.73 -28.78 -30.26
N GLY A 387 12.22 -29.50 -29.28
CA GLY A 387 11.54 -30.80 -29.44
C GLY A 387 12.45 -32.04 -29.40
N CYS A 388 13.78 -31.87 -29.42
CA CYS A 388 14.74 -32.96 -29.21
C CYS A 388 14.53 -33.67 -27.87
N ARG A 389 14.75 -34.99 -27.82
CA ARG A 389 14.63 -35.77 -26.60
C ARG A 389 15.91 -35.63 -25.77
N ALA A 390 15.77 -35.49 -24.46
CA ALA A 390 16.89 -35.36 -23.53
C ALA A 390 16.82 -36.43 -22.44
N THR A 391 17.93 -37.16 -22.26
CA THR A 391 18.12 -38.09 -21.14
C THR A 391 19.02 -37.42 -20.11
N ILE A 392 18.48 -37.19 -18.92
CA ILE A 392 19.12 -36.46 -17.83
C ILE A 392 19.51 -37.47 -16.76
N CYS A 393 20.80 -37.61 -16.48
CA CYS A 393 21.31 -38.44 -15.39
C CYS A 393 21.73 -37.53 -14.23
N LEU A 394 21.00 -37.57 -13.11
CA LEU A 394 21.30 -36.80 -11.91
C LEU A 394 22.49 -37.39 -11.16
N THR A 395 23.25 -36.53 -10.45
CA THR A 395 24.27 -36.97 -9.49
C THR A 395 23.60 -37.76 -8.36
N GLY A 396 23.75 -39.10 -8.37
CA GLY A 396 23.00 -40.03 -7.52
C GLY A 396 22.37 -41.21 -8.27
N GLY A 397 22.46 -41.24 -9.60
CA GLY A 397 22.08 -42.38 -10.43
C GLY A 397 20.61 -42.43 -10.84
N GLU A 398 19.85 -41.39 -10.53
CA GLU A 398 18.46 -41.22 -10.98
C GLU A 398 18.43 -40.67 -12.41
N THR A 399 17.64 -41.28 -13.28
CA THR A 399 17.52 -40.88 -14.69
C THR A 399 16.15 -40.28 -14.95
N LEU A 400 16.12 -39.06 -15.45
CA LEU A 400 14.93 -38.32 -15.87
C LEU A 400 14.92 -38.16 -17.38
N THR A 401 13.73 -38.09 -17.96
CA THR A 401 13.53 -37.81 -19.38
C THR A 401 12.92 -36.42 -19.55
N GLY A 402 13.26 -35.74 -20.62
CA GLY A 402 12.72 -34.42 -20.93
C GLY A 402 12.81 -34.10 -22.41
N ARG A 403 12.30 -32.92 -22.79
CA ARG A 403 12.39 -32.38 -24.15
C ARG A 403 13.04 -31.01 -24.15
N VAL A 404 13.82 -30.73 -25.18
CA VAL A 404 14.43 -29.42 -25.37
C VAL A 404 13.33 -28.41 -25.67
N HIS A 405 13.14 -27.45 -24.77
CA HIS A 405 12.18 -26.37 -24.94
C HIS A 405 12.78 -25.24 -25.77
N ALA A 406 14.00 -24.81 -25.40
CA ALA A 406 14.69 -23.72 -26.08
C ALA A 406 16.21 -23.89 -26.04
N VAL A 407 16.87 -23.36 -27.07
CA VAL A 407 18.32 -23.26 -27.18
C VAL A 407 18.66 -21.77 -27.24
N ARG A 408 19.52 -21.31 -26.33
CA ARG A 408 19.87 -19.90 -26.15
C ARG A 408 21.38 -19.71 -26.20
N THR A 409 21.82 -18.71 -26.94
CA THR A 409 23.21 -18.23 -26.82
C THR A 409 23.36 -17.54 -25.47
N PRO A 410 24.47 -17.72 -24.73
CA PRO A 410 24.70 -17.02 -23.48
C PRO A 410 24.75 -15.52 -23.76
N ASP A 411 23.73 -14.80 -23.33
CA ASP A 411 23.72 -13.34 -23.35
C ASP A 411 24.08 -12.84 -21.94
N PRO A 412 25.16 -12.06 -21.77
CA PRO A 412 25.54 -11.51 -20.47
C PRO A 412 24.46 -10.61 -19.84
N THR A 413 23.51 -10.09 -20.63
CA THR A 413 22.36 -9.32 -20.11
C THR A 413 21.19 -10.19 -19.64
N GLU A 414 21.17 -11.49 -19.97
CA GLU A 414 20.10 -12.43 -19.55
C GLU A 414 20.27 -12.93 -18.10
N ALA A 415 21.39 -12.57 -17.46
CA ALA A 415 21.75 -12.92 -16.08
C ALA A 415 20.75 -12.41 -15.02
N GLU A 416 19.77 -11.60 -15.39
CA GLU A 416 18.74 -11.08 -14.49
C GLU A 416 17.46 -11.93 -14.40
N ARG A 417 17.32 -13.01 -15.19
CA ARG A 417 16.28 -14.00 -14.87
C ARG A 417 16.66 -14.66 -13.55
N ALA A 418 15.88 -14.39 -12.51
CA ALA A 418 16.08 -14.94 -11.17
C ALA A 418 15.88 -16.45 -11.20
N TYR A 419 16.87 -17.20 -11.65
CA TYR A 419 16.91 -18.64 -11.51
C TYR A 419 17.57 -19.02 -10.18
N ALA A 420 17.27 -20.22 -9.68
CA ALA A 420 17.81 -20.70 -8.42
C ALA A 420 19.35 -20.80 -8.50
N VAL A 421 19.86 -21.43 -9.55
CA VAL A 421 21.29 -21.55 -9.82
C VAL A 421 21.67 -20.70 -11.03
N ALA A 422 22.67 -19.83 -10.85
CA ALA A 422 23.29 -19.13 -11.96
C ALA A 422 24.32 -20.07 -12.60
N LEU A 423 23.96 -20.72 -13.71
CA LEU A 423 24.86 -21.54 -14.48
C LEU A 423 25.51 -20.65 -15.56
N THR A 424 26.55 -19.91 -15.18
CA THR A 424 27.37 -19.12 -16.11
C THR A 424 28.69 -19.83 -16.35
N ASP A 425 29.08 -19.95 -17.61
CA ASP A 425 30.46 -20.20 -17.98
C ASP A 425 30.87 -19.04 -18.89
N GLY A 426 31.98 -18.37 -18.57
CA GLY A 426 32.48 -17.22 -19.32
C GLY A 426 33.00 -17.58 -20.72
N ASP A 427 32.77 -18.81 -21.16
CA ASP A 427 33.18 -19.34 -22.46
C ASP A 427 32.14 -19.01 -23.53
N VAL A 428 32.53 -18.12 -24.44
CA VAL A 428 31.74 -17.64 -25.58
C VAL A 428 31.34 -18.77 -26.54
N ARG A 429 31.98 -19.95 -26.45
CA ARG A 429 31.72 -21.11 -27.32
C ARG A 429 30.70 -22.09 -26.75
N GLN A 430 29.97 -21.71 -25.70
CA GLN A 430 28.92 -22.53 -25.12
C GLN A 430 27.54 -21.97 -25.45
N VAL A 431 26.54 -22.85 -25.42
CA VAL A 431 25.14 -22.57 -25.70
C VAL A 431 24.33 -23.17 -24.56
N LYS A 432 23.38 -22.41 -24.03
CA LYS A 432 22.48 -22.81 -22.95
C LYS A 432 21.26 -23.51 -23.55
N VAL A 433 21.01 -24.74 -23.13
CA VAL A 433 19.85 -25.52 -23.53
C VAL A 433 18.93 -25.68 -22.34
N ILE A 434 17.67 -25.29 -22.52
CA ILE A 434 16.60 -25.40 -21.53
C ILE A 434 15.78 -26.63 -21.88
N ILE A 435 15.69 -27.55 -20.92
CA ILE A 435 15.05 -28.84 -21.07
C ILE A 435 13.89 -28.91 -20.09
N GLU A 436 12.70 -29.11 -20.63
CA GLU A 436 11.47 -29.31 -19.89
C GLU A 436 11.35 -30.79 -19.50
N LEU A 437 11.08 -31.07 -18.23
CA LEU A 437 11.02 -32.42 -17.67
C LEU A 437 9.70 -33.10 -18.06
N GLU A 438 9.76 -34.35 -18.50
CA GLU A 438 8.61 -35.16 -18.91
C GLU A 438 8.18 -36.05 -17.72
N GLY A 439 7.13 -35.65 -17.00
CA GLY A 439 6.64 -36.36 -15.80
C GLY A 439 5.71 -35.50 -14.94
N ALA A 440 4.99 -36.12 -14.00
CA ALA A 440 4.16 -35.39 -13.04
C ALA A 440 5.06 -34.59 -12.08
N SER A 441 4.82 -33.28 -11.99
CA SER A 441 5.47 -32.27 -11.13
C SER A 441 6.84 -32.68 -10.57
N PRO A 442 7.95 -32.35 -11.25
CA PRO A 442 9.29 -32.65 -10.74
C PRO A 442 9.47 -32.08 -9.32
N ASP A 443 9.98 -32.91 -8.41
CA ASP A 443 10.13 -32.51 -7.01
C ASP A 443 11.12 -31.34 -6.88
N VAL A 444 10.72 -30.28 -6.19
CA VAL A 444 11.54 -29.08 -5.95
C VAL A 444 12.83 -29.42 -5.19
N ALA A 445 12.86 -30.54 -4.46
CA ALA A 445 14.07 -31.07 -3.82
C ALA A 445 15.20 -31.39 -4.82
N LEU A 446 14.89 -31.51 -6.11
CA LEU A 446 15.88 -31.72 -7.16
C LEU A 446 16.62 -30.44 -7.57
N VAL A 447 16.06 -29.26 -7.27
CA VAL A 447 16.65 -27.95 -7.65
C VAL A 447 18.04 -27.80 -7.02
N GLY A 448 19.02 -27.45 -7.85
CA GLY A 448 20.42 -27.32 -7.46
C GLY A 448 21.26 -28.58 -7.65
N ARG A 449 20.67 -29.75 -7.98
CA ARG A 449 21.44 -30.96 -8.29
C ARG A 449 22.09 -30.84 -9.67
N HIS A 450 23.37 -31.22 -9.74
CA HIS A 450 24.08 -31.39 -11.00
C HIS A 450 23.58 -32.62 -11.76
N ALA A 451 23.64 -32.56 -13.09
CA ALA A 451 23.25 -33.63 -13.98
C ALA A 451 24.16 -33.68 -15.22
N ARG A 452 24.17 -34.85 -15.86
CA ARG A 452 24.69 -35.02 -17.22
C ARG A 452 23.51 -35.19 -18.17
N VAL A 453 23.57 -34.57 -19.33
CA VAL A 453 22.49 -34.62 -20.31
C VAL A 453 23.01 -35.17 -21.62
N LEU A 454 22.34 -36.18 -22.14
CA LEU A 454 22.47 -36.62 -23.52
C LEU A 454 21.24 -36.10 -24.28
N ILE A 455 21.47 -35.35 -25.36
CA ILE A 455 20.40 -34.93 -26.27
C ILE A 455 20.41 -35.84 -27.50
N THR A 456 19.24 -36.31 -27.91
CA THR A 456 19.04 -37.10 -29.13
C THR A 456 18.03 -36.41 -30.03
N GLY A 457 17.93 -36.88 -31.28
CA GLY A 457 16.92 -36.36 -32.21
C GLY A 457 15.49 -36.53 -31.67
N ALA A 458 14.53 -35.81 -32.25
CA ALA A 458 13.11 -36.00 -31.92
C ALA A 458 12.64 -37.45 -32.14
N GLU A 459 13.21 -38.12 -33.16
CA GLU A 459 13.11 -39.56 -33.38
C GLU A 459 14.50 -40.19 -33.31
N PRO A 460 14.85 -40.90 -32.21
CA PRO A 460 16.20 -41.41 -32.04
C PRO A 460 16.46 -42.55 -33.01
N SER A 461 17.52 -42.43 -33.81
CA SER A 461 18.01 -43.50 -34.68
C SER A 461 18.41 -44.75 -33.85
N LYS A 462 18.47 -45.94 -34.46
CA LYS A 462 18.90 -47.17 -33.75
C LYS A 462 20.28 -47.05 -33.09
N VAL A 463 21.14 -46.19 -33.61
CA VAL A 463 22.46 -45.88 -33.04
C VAL A 463 22.32 -44.99 -31.81
N GLU A 464 21.48 -43.95 -31.86
CA GLU A 464 21.17 -43.08 -30.72
C GLU A 464 20.51 -43.84 -29.57
N GLN A 465 19.62 -44.79 -29.86
CA GLN A 465 19.02 -45.66 -28.83
C GLN A 465 20.08 -46.55 -28.14
N GLY A 466 21.06 -47.05 -28.90
CA GLY A 466 22.19 -47.80 -28.33
C GLY A 466 23.10 -46.94 -27.45
N VAL A 467 23.28 -45.67 -27.81
CA VAL A 467 24.06 -44.70 -27.02
C VAL A 467 23.29 -44.24 -25.78
N GLU A 468 21.99 -44.02 -25.88
CA GLU A 468 21.09 -43.73 -24.74
C GLU A 468 21.10 -44.89 -23.73
N TRP A 469 21.05 -46.13 -24.22
CA TRP A 469 21.19 -47.33 -23.40
C TRP A 469 22.56 -47.42 -22.70
N LEU A 470 23.65 -47.12 -23.42
CA LEU A 470 24.99 -47.11 -22.84
C LEU A 470 25.15 -45.98 -21.81
N PHE A 471 24.64 -44.79 -22.12
CA PHE A 471 24.74 -43.59 -21.30
C PHE A 471 23.97 -43.71 -19.98
N SER A 472 22.77 -44.31 -20.02
CA SER A 472 21.99 -44.58 -18.80
C SER A 472 22.59 -45.67 -17.91
N ARG A 473 23.38 -46.59 -18.48
CA ARG A 473 24.06 -47.68 -17.73
C ARG A 473 25.40 -47.27 -17.14
N LEU A 474 26.05 -46.25 -17.73
CA LEU A 474 27.29 -45.67 -17.23
C LEU A 474 27.02 -44.88 -15.95
N ARG A 475 27.05 -45.58 -14.81
CA ARG A 475 26.90 -44.98 -13.47
C ARG A 475 27.93 -43.87 -13.25
N PHE A 476 27.47 -42.77 -12.68
CA PHE A 476 28.27 -41.66 -12.17
C PHE A 476 28.28 -41.68 -10.65
#